data_AF-A0A3A4JZN9-F1
#
_entry.id   AF-A0A3A4JZN9-F1
#
_cell.length_a   1.000
_cell.length_b   1.000
_cell.length_c   1.000
_cell.angle_alpha   90.00
_cell.angle_beta   90.00
_cell.angle_gamma   90.00
#
_symmetry.space_group_name_H-M   'P 1'
#
loop_
_entity.id
_entity.type
_entity.pdbx_description
1 polymer ?
#
loop_
_entity_poly.entity_id
_entity_poly.type
_entity_poly.pdbx_seq_one_letter_code
_entity_poly.pdbx_strand_id
1 'polypeptide(L)'
;MGQDKEDREKKSWRDIDRKRDKSRHAGGGEDRERKQDQKLENSTAYQNYKQDLGKLFSGGEVPDYLKEIAPQAAEGASAGTLKLIGAIVRASDDAELDQAMKAYLAERQDFPDDFDLLLRALDYESDPVRLTILRQLDRLQKEFPIPHRRQFALKLDSIAMLSDDDDVVPLAGALAKRLR
;
A
#
# COMPACT_ATOMS: atom_id res chain seq x y z
N MET A 1 81.38 -9.57 -8.09
CA MET A 1 81.20 -8.56 -9.17
C MET A 1 80.06 -9.08 -10.06
N GLY A 2 78.96 -8.41 -10.40
CA GLY A 2 78.27 -7.15 -10.06
C GLY A 2 76.76 -7.47 -10.08
N GLN A 3 75.90 -6.73 -9.36
CA GLN A 3 74.96 -5.72 -9.92
C GLN A 3 74.22 -6.26 -11.17
N ASP A 4 72.90 -6.48 -11.13
CA ASP A 4 71.95 -5.39 -11.34
C ASP A 4 70.63 -5.51 -10.56
N LYS A 5 70.28 -4.39 -9.92
CA LYS A 5 68.99 -4.11 -9.30
C LYS A 5 68.19 -3.21 -10.25
N GLU A 6 66.88 -3.45 -10.29
CA GLU A 6 65.82 -2.43 -10.44
C GLU A 6 65.43 -1.94 -11.85
N ASP A 7 64.73 -2.79 -12.60
CA ASP A 7 63.66 -2.36 -13.52
C ASP A 7 62.40 -1.95 -12.73
N ARG A 8 62.47 -0.87 -11.94
CA ARG A 8 61.26 -0.23 -11.42
C ARG A 8 60.78 0.81 -12.42
N GLU A 9 59.79 0.43 -13.21
CA GLU A 9 59.07 1.32 -14.12
C GLU A 9 58.71 2.63 -13.41
N LYS A 10 59.26 3.74 -13.91
CA LYS A 10 59.07 5.08 -13.32
C LYS A 10 57.60 5.47 -13.50
N LYS A 11 56.90 5.54 -12.38
CA LYS A 11 55.49 5.95 -12.33
C LYS A 11 55.32 7.35 -12.93
N SER A 12 54.50 7.45 -13.98
CA SER A 12 54.18 8.72 -14.65
C SER A 12 53.55 9.70 -13.66
N TRP A 13 53.90 10.98 -13.78
CA TRP A 13 53.31 12.07 -13.00
C TRP A 13 51.78 12.07 -13.06
N ARG A 14 51.19 11.68 -14.20
CA ARG A 14 49.72 11.51 -14.34
C ARG A 14 49.15 10.41 -13.46
N ASP A 15 49.89 9.33 -13.20
CA ASP A 15 49.45 8.24 -12.31
C ASP A 15 49.66 8.58 -10.83
N ILE A 16 50.60 9.47 -10.51
CA ILE A 16 50.75 10.03 -9.17
C ILE A 16 49.57 10.97 -8.88
N ASP A 17 49.19 11.82 -9.84
CA ASP A 17 48.08 12.76 -9.72
C ASP A 17 46.72 12.06 -9.63
N ARG A 18 46.50 11.05 -10.50
CA ARG A 18 45.30 10.19 -10.45
C ARG A 18 45.15 9.45 -9.12
N LYS A 19 46.25 9.10 -8.46
CA LYS A 19 46.20 8.48 -7.12
C LYS A 19 46.02 9.50 -6.00
N ARG A 20 46.40 10.76 -6.21
CA ARG A 20 46.22 11.86 -5.25
C ARG A 20 44.78 12.33 -5.19
N ASP A 21 44.09 12.41 -6.34
CA ASP A 21 42.65 12.75 -6.38
C ASP A 21 41.74 11.64 -5.84
N LYS A 22 42.17 10.37 -5.90
CA LYS A 22 41.51 9.23 -5.24
C LYS A 22 41.77 9.16 -3.73
N SER A 23 41.89 10.32 -3.07
CA SER A 23 42.02 10.38 -1.62
C SER A 23 40.84 9.66 -0.95
N ARG A 24 41.13 8.92 0.14
CA ARG A 24 40.19 8.09 0.92
C ARG A 24 39.00 8.85 1.52
N HIS A 25 38.87 10.15 1.26
CA HIS A 25 37.90 11.04 1.90
C HIS A 25 37.00 11.81 0.92
N ALA A 26 37.14 11.64 -0.40
CA ALA A 26 36.39 12.44 -1.40
C ALA A 26 35.06 11.82 -1.90
N GLY A 27 34.63 10.65 -1.41
CA GLY A 27 33.38 10.00 -1.86
C GLY A 27 32.74 9.08 -0.83
N GLY A 28 32.86 9.40 0.46
CA GLY A 28 32.66 8.42 1.55
C GLY A 28 31.31 8.45 2.28
N GLY A 29 30.43 9.41 2.02
CA GLY A 29 29.14 9.52 2.71
C GLY A 29 28.10 8.58 2.12
N GLU A 30 27.62 8.90 0.92
CA GLU A 30 26.53 8.17 0.24
C GLU A 30 26.90 6.71 -0.08
N ASP A 31 28.16 6.43 -0.42
CA ASP A 31 28.62 5.07 -0.75
C ASP A 31 28.74 4.17 0.50
N ARG A 32 28.94 4.77 1.69
CA ARG A 32 28.93 4.04 2.97
C ARG A 32 27.53 3.82 3.50
N GLU A 33 26.65 4.82 3.38
CA GLU A 33 25.23 4.69 3.74
C GLU A 33 24.57 3.62 2.88
N ARG A 34 24.72 3.67 1.54
CA ARG A 34 24.19 2.62 0.64
C ARG A 34 24.72 1.22 0.97
N LYS A 35 25.99 1.10 1.40
CA LYS A 35 26.57 -0.20 1.82
C LYS A 35 26.09 -0.64 3.20
N GLN A 36 25.74 0.27 4.09
CA GLN A 36 25.12 -0.05 5.37
C GLN A 36 23.65 -0.48 5.17
N ASP A 37 22.90 0.24 4.35
CA ASP A 37 21.52 -0.10 3.99
C ASP A 37 21.46 -1.48 3.33
N GLN A 38 22.32 -1.75 2.35
CA GLN A 38 22.42 -3.08 1.74
C GLN A 38 22.81 -4.18 2.74
N LYS A 39 23.58 -3.88 3.78
CA LYS A 39 23.92 -4.85 4.82
C LYS A 39 22.77 -5.10 5.79
N LEU A 40 21.99 -4.07 6.10
CA LEU A 40 20.79 -4.18 6.94
C LEU A 40 19.69 -4.95 6.20
N GLU A 41 19.47 -4.67 4.91
CA GLU A 41 18.52 -5.40 4.06
C GLU A 41 18.89 -6.88 3.88
N ASN A 42 20.20 -7.19 3.82
CA ASN A 42 20.70 -8.56 3.73
C ASN A 42 20.88 -9.25 5.10
N SER A 43 20.57 -8.57 6.20
CA SER A 43 20.66 -9.17 7.52
C SER A 43 19.58 -10.24 7.69
N THR A 44 19.95 -11.39 8.26
CA THR A 44 19.02 -12.49 8.56
C THR A 44 17.88 -12.06 9.47
N ALA A 45 18.14 -11.15 10.41
CA ALA A 45 17.10 -10.57 11.27
C ALA A 45 16.04 -9.79 10.45
N TYR A 46 16.46 -9.00 9.47
CA TYR A 46 15.55 -8.26 8.59
C TYR A 46 14.76 -9.21 7.66
N GLN A 47 15.41 -10.24 7.13
CA GLN A 47 14.73 -11.26 6.32
C GLN A 47 13.70 -12.04 7.13
N ASN A 48 14.00 -12.41 8.38
CA ASN A 48 13.07 -13.08 9.28
C ASN A 48 11.89 -12.17 9.63
N TYR A 49 12.15 -10.89 9.96
CA TYR A 49 11.09 -9.90 10.18
C TYR A 49 10.17 -9.77 8.96
N LYS A 50 10.73 -9.70 7.75
CA LYS A 50 9.95 -9.64 6.51
C LYS A 50 9.12 -10.91 6.27
N GLN A 51 9.67 -12.09 6.59
CA GLN A 51 8.92 -13.35 6.53
C GLN A 51 7.78 -13.38 7.55
N ASP A 52 8.02 -12.92 8.77
CA ASP A 52 7.00 -12.85 9.83
C ASP A 52 5.90 -11.85 9.48
N LEU A 53 6.24 -10.71 8.88
CA LEU A 53 5.26 -9.81 8.25
C LEU A 53 4.50 -10.52 7.12
N GLY A 54 5.17 -11.32 6.28
CA GLY A 54 4.50 -12.13 5.28
C GLY A 54 3.46 -13.10 5.87
N LYS A 55 3.70 -13.63 7.08
CA LYS A 55 2.76 -14.53 7.77
C LYS A 55 1.50 -13.81 8.23
N LEU A 56 1.59 -12.56 8.71
CA LEU A 56 0.44 -11.70 8.99
C LEU A 56 -0.51 -11.61 7.80
N PHE A 57 0.04 -11.38 6.60
CA PHE A 57 -0.76 -11.20 5.38
C PHE A 57 -1.18 -12.50 4.68
N SER A 58 -0.55 -13.63 5.00
CA SER A 58 -0.84 -14.95 4.40
C SER A 58 -1.66 -15.87 5.31
N GLY A 59 -1.81 -15.50 6.59
CA GLY A 59 -2.71 -16.15 7.54
C GLY A 59 -2.03 -17.21 8.40
N GLY A 60 -0.70 -17.12 8.52
CA GLY A 60 0.09 -17.97 9.40
C GLY A 60 0.12 -17.46 10.83
N GLU A 61 0.70 -18.25 11.75
CA GLU A 61 0.90 -17.84 13.13
C GLU A 61 1.78 -16.59 13.21
N VAL A 62 1.22 -15.55 13.81
CA VAL A 62 1.87 -14.25 14.02
C VAL A 62 2.66 -14.31 15.33
N PRO A 63 3.96 -14.00 15.33
CA PRO A 63 4.76 -13.84 16.54
C PRO A 63 4.22 -12.76 17.48
N ASP A 64 4.33 -12.96 18.80
CA ASP A 64 3.69 -12.10 19.79
C ASP A 64 4.13 -10.63 19.73
N TYR A 65 5.39 -10.36 19.37
CA TYR A 65 5.90 -8.99 19.20
C TYR A 65 5.19 -8.21 18.07
N LEU A 66 4.66 -8.88 17.05
CA LEU A 66 3.89 -8.24 15.98
C LEU A 66 2.43 -7.98 16.37
N LYS A 67 1.88 -8.80 17.28
CA LYS A 67 0.53 -8.59 17.82
C LYS A 67 0.45 -7.33 18.68
N GLU A 68 1.51 -7.01 19.41
CA GLU A 68 1.60 -5.78 20.21
C GLU A 68 1.69 -4.51 19.36
N ILE A 69 2.38 -4.58 18.21
CA ILE A 69 2.58 -3.43 17.31
C ILE A 69 1.34 -3.19 16.44
N ALA A 70 0.64 -4.25 16.04
CA ALA A 70 -0.54 -4.19 15.19
C ALA A 70 -1.70 -5.04 15.74
N PRO A 71 -2.26 -4.68 16.91
CA PRO A 71 -3.37 -5.44 17.52
C PRO A 71 -4.59 -5.52 16.61
N GLN A 72 -4.83 -4.48 15.80
CA GLN A 72 -5.90 -4.42 14.80
C GLN A 72 -5.71 -5.42 13.64
N ALA A 73 -4.46 -5.73 13.26
CA ALA A 73 -4.16 -6.73 12.24
C ALA A 73 -4.38 -8.16 12.77
N ALA A 74 -4.20 -8.37 14.08
CA ALA A 74 -4.39 -9.67 14.74
C ALA A 74 -5.88 -10.01 14.99
N GLU A 75 -6.76 -9.03 15.20
CA GLU A 75 -8.17 -9.27 15.52
C GLU A 75 -9.14 -9.13 14.32
N GLY A 76 -8.77 -8.37 13.28
CA GLY A 76 -9.71 -7.98 12.22
C GLY A 76 -9.39 -8.45 10.80
N ALA A 77 -8.11 -8.58 10.46
CA ALA A 77 -7.66 -8.83 9.11
C ALA A 77 -7.10 -10.25 8.99
N SER A 78 -7.99 -11.25 8.96
CA SER A 78 -7.54 -12.56 8.50
C SER A 78 -6.96 -12.38 7.08
N ALA A 79 -5.92 -13.12 6.74
CA ALA A 79 -5.35 -13.07 5.39
C ALA A 79 -6.37 -13.35 4.29
N GLY A 80 -7.48 -14.03 4.62
CA GLY A 80 -8.65 -14.14 3.74
C GLY A 80 -9.27 -12.78 3.44
N THR A 81 -9.55 -11.99 4.47
CA THR A 81 -10.18 -10.66 4.33
C THR A 81 -9.34 -9.70 3.47
N LEU A 82 -8.03 -9.65 3.66
CA LEU A 82 -7.17 -8.76 2.86
C LEU A 82 -7.07 -9.23 1.39
N LYS A 83 -7.11 -10.55 1.14
CA LYS A 83 -7.19 -11.09 -0.23
C LYS A 83 -8.51 -10.72 -0.89
N LEU A 84 -9.62 -10.78 -0.15
CA LEU A 84 -10.95 -10.41 -0.66
C LEU A 84 -11.05 -8.91 -0.96
N ILE A 85 -10.53 -8.06 -0.06
CA ILE A 85 -10.40 -6.61 -0.30
C ILE A 85 -9.55 -6.34 -1.54
N GLY A 86 -8.39 -7.02 -1.64
CA GLY A 86 -7.52 -6.91 -2.81
C GLY A 86 -8.19 -7.37 -4.10
N ALA A 87 -9.08 -8.36 -4.05
CA ALA A 87 -9.85 -8.82 -5.19
C ALA A 87 -10.86 -7.75 -5.65
N ILE A 88 -11.56 -7.08 -4.73
CA ILE A 88 -12.49 -5.98 -5.05
C ILE A 88 -11.74 -4.84 -5.74
N VAL A 89 -10.59 -4.42 -5.21
CA VAL A 89 -9.80 -3.31 -5.76
C VAL A 89 -9.20 -3.64 -7.13
N ARG A 90 -8.79 -4.89 -7.36
CA ARG A 90 -8.16 -5.34 -8.62
C ARG A 90 -9.15 -5.80 -9.68
N ALA A 91 -10.43 -5.99 -9.33
CA ALA A 91 -11.46 -6.41 -10.26
C ALA A 91 -11.51 -5.46 -11.46
N SER A 92 -11.24 -6.00 -12.64
CA SER A 92 -11.18 -5.20 -13.88
C SER A 92 -12.56 -5.04 -14.49
N ASP A 93 -13.40 -6.07 -14.36
CA ASP A 93 -14.74 -6.12 -14.92
C ASP A 93 -15.82 -6.16 -13.84
N ASP A 94 -17.04 -5.76 -14.20
CA ASP A 94 -18.18 -5.73 -13.27
C ASP A 94 -18.54 -7.12 -12.75
N ALA A 95 -18.39 -8.17 -13.56
CA ALA A 95 -18.62 -9.55 -13.14
C ALA A 95 -17.60 -10.02 -12.07
N GLU A 96 -16.34 -9.61 -12.19
CA GLU A 96 -15.30 -9.91 -11.20
C GLU A 96 -15.56 -9.15 -9.90
N LEU A 97 -15.97 -7.89 -10.01
CA LEU A 97 -16.36 -7.09 -8.85
C LEU A 97 -17.54 -7.74 -8.12
N ASP A 98 -18.55 -8.18 -8.86
CA ASP A 98 -19.73 -8.83 -8.32
C ASP A 98 -19.36 -10.09 -7.53
N GLN A 99 -18.47 -10.92 -8.10
CA GLN A 99 -17.99 -12.12 -7.43
C GLN A 99 -17.15 -11.79 -6.19
N ALA A 100 -16.26 -10.80 -6.28
CA ALA A 100 -15.42 -10.37 -5.17
C ALA A 100 -16.24 -9.77 -4.02
N MET A 101 -17.25 -8.95 -4.33
CA MET A 101 -18.18 -8.36 -3.37
C MET A 101 -19.05 -9.42 -2.70
N LYS A 102 -19.57 -10.40 -3.46
CA LYS A 102 -20.33 -11.53 -2.88
C LYS A 102 -19.46 -12.38 -1.95
N ALA A 103 -18.21 -12.66 -2.34
CA ALA A 103 -17.27 -13.39 -1.50
C ALA A 103 -16.92 -12.62 -0.23
N TYR A 104 -16.75 -11.30 -0.33
CA TYR A 104 -16.50 -10.43 0.82
C TYR A 104 -17.70 -10.39 1.78
N LEU A 105 -18.90 -10.15 1.25
CA LEU A 105 -20.13 -10.06 2.04
C LEU A 105 -20.52 -11.39 2.70
N ALA A 106 -20.07 -12.52 2.15
CA ALA A 106 -20.25 -13.84 2.76
C ALA A 106 -19.39 -14.04 4.02
N GLU A 107 -18.21 -13.41 4.08
CA GLU A 107 -17.30 -13.51 5.23
C GLU A 107 -17.47 -12.36 6.24
N ARG A 108 -17.78 -11.15 5.77
CA ARG A 108 -17.95 -9.96 6.61
C ARG A 108 -19.14 -9.13 6.16
N GLN A 109 -19.88 -8.64 7.15
CA GLN A 109 -20.99 -7.72 6.91
C GLN A 109 -20.55 -6.25 6.84
N ASP A 110 -19.44 -5.90 7.48
CA ASP A 110 -18.95 -4.52 7.60
C ASP A 110 -17.77 -4.24 6.65
N PHE A 111 -17.75 -3.05 6.05
CA PHE A 111 -16.63 -2.60 5.22
C PHE A 111 -15.58 -1.86 6.07
N PRO A 112 -14.28 -1.98 5.72
CA PRO A 112 -13.22 -1.14 6.28
C PRO A 112 -13.45 0.34 5.96
N ASP A 113 -12.93 1.22 6.81
CA ASP A 113 -12.92 2.67 6.59
C ASP A 113 -11.84 3.09 5.55
N ASP A 114 -11.87 2.44 4.39
CA ASP A 114 -10.94 2.67 3.27
C ASP A 114 -11.68 3.33 2.10
N PHE A 115 -11.29 4.56 1.74
CA PHE A 115 -11.99 5.33 0.72
C PHE A 115 -11.88 4.73 -0.68
N ASP A 116 -10.75 4.14 -1.06
CA ASP A 116 -10.57 3.58 -2.40
C ASP A 116 -11.42 2.32 -2.57
N LEU A 117 -11.48 1.48 -1.53
CA LEU A 117 -12.37 0.34 -1.47
C LEU A 117 -13.84 0.77 -1.54
N LEU A 118 -14.26 1.76 -0.73
CA LEU A 118 -15.63 2.27 -0.73
C LEU A 118 -16.01 2.86 -2.11
N LEU A 119 -15.08 3.60 -2.75
CA LEU A 119 -15.29 4.16 -4.08
C LEU A 119 -15.51 3.06 -5.14
N ARG A 120 -14.80 1.93 -5.02
CA ARG A 120 -14.98 0.78 -5.92
C ARG A 120 -16.25 0.00 -5.59
N ALA A 121 -16.55 -0.19 -4.31
CA ALA A 121 -17.74 -0.91 -3.86
C ALA A 121 -19.05 -0.20 -4.23
N LEU A 122 -19.04 1.12 -4.45
CA LEU A 122 -20.19 1.88 -4.97
C LEU A 122 -20.65 1.40 -6.37
N ASP A 123 -19.77 0.77 -7.15
CA ASP A 123 -20.14 0.25 -8.48
C ASP A 123 -20.96 -1.05 -8.39
N TYR A 124 -21.00 -1.71 -7.23
CA TYR A 124 -21.74 -2.95 -7.02
C TYR A 124 -23.25 -2.75 -7.23
N GLU A 125 -23.94 -3.69 -7.89
CA GLU A 125 -25.33 -3.49 -8.34
C GLU A 125 -26.36 -3.43 -7.21
N SER A 126 -26.03 -3.95 -6.02
CA SER A 126 -27.00 -4.07 -4.92
C SER A 126 -27.21 -2.76 -4.15
N ASP A 127 -28.39 -2.16 -4.31
CA ASP A 127 -28.82 -0.95 -3.58
C ASP A 127 -28.77 -1.03 -2.04
N PRO A 128 -29.14 -2.14 -1.35
CA PRO A 128 -28.98 -2.20 0.12
C PRO A 128 -27.51 -2.15 0.57
N VAL A 129 -26.60 -2.70 -0.24
CA VAL A 129 -25.15 -2.63 0.02
C VAL A 129 -24.64 -1.22 -0.25
N ARG A 130 -25.08 -0.59 -1.35
CA ARG A 130 -24.78 0.82 -1.65
C ARG A 130 -25.24 1.74 -0.52
N LEU A 131 -26.46 1.56 0.01
CA LEU A 131 -26.98 2.35 1.12
C LEU A 131 -26.09 2.23 2.37
N THR A 132 -25.60 1.02 2.66
CA THR A 132 -24.67 0.78 3.76
C THR A 132 -23.36 1.53 3.56
N ILE A 133 -22.78 1.44 2.36
CA ILE A 133 -21.55 2.16 1.97
C ILE A 133 -21.76 3.67 2.07
N LEU A 134 -22.87 4.19 1.57
CA LEU A 134 -23.16 5.62 1.59
C LEU A 134 -23.35 6.16 3.02
N ARG A 135 -23.99 5.41 3.91
CA ARG A 135 -24.10 5.76 5.34
C ARG A 135 -22.73 5.79 6.01
N GLN A 136 -21.86 4.83 5.68
CA GLN A 136 -20.49 4.81 6.17
C GLN A 136 -19.69 6.01 5.64
N LEU A 137 -19.87 6.36 4.36
CA LEU A 137 -19.22 7.52 3.75
C LEU A 137 -19.68 8.84 4.42
N ASP A 138 -20.97 9.00 4.74
CA ASP A 138 -21.49 10.17 5.47
C ASP A 138 -20.91 10.28 6.89
N ARG A 139 -20.66 9.15 7.57
CA ARG A 139 -19.94 9.12 8.85
C ARG A 139 -18.49 9.57 8.66
N LEU A 140 -17.77 8.93 7.73
CA LEU A 140 -16.35 9.17 7.52
C LEU A 140 -16.05 10.60 7.05
N GLN A 141 -16.92 11.21 6.26
CA GLN A 141 -16.77 12.60 5.83
C GLN A 141 -16.71 13.59 7.01
N LYS A 142 -17.38 13.28 8.13
CA LYS A 142 -17.41 14.15 9.31
C LYS A 142 -16.12 14.06 10.12
N GLU A 143 -15.42 12.93 10.03
CA GLU A 143 -14.22 12.64 10.79
C GLU A 143 -12.94 12.93 10.00
N PHE A 144 -12.95 12.65 8.69
CA PHE A 144 -11.79 12.73 7.82
C PHE A 144 -12.09 13.45 6.50
N PRO A 145 -11.12 14.19 5.93
CA PRO A 145 -11.27 14.75 4.59
C PRO A 145 -11.29 13.64 3.55
N ILE A 146 -12.34 13.62 2.72
CA ILE A 146 -12.49 12.62 1.65
C ILE A 146 -11.43 12.84 0.55
N PRO A 147 -10.60 11.84 0.21
CA PRO A 147 -9.70 11.89 -0.93
C PRO A 147 -10.50 11.81 -2.24
N HIS A 148 -9.90 12.25 -3.36
CA HIS A 148 -10.52 12.14 -4.69
C HIS A 148 -11.98 12.67 -4.79
N ARG A 149 -12.32 13.75 -4.06
CA ARG A 149 -13.68 14.33 -3.97
C ARG A 149 -14.44 14.41 -5.30
N ARG A 150 -13.75 14.77 -6.37
CA ARG A 150 -14.35 14.88 -7.72
C ARG A 150 -14.83 13.52 -8.26
N GLN A 151 -14.07 12.45 -8.05
CA GLN A 151 -14.46 11.10 -8.48
C GLN A 151 -15.67 10.62 -7.69
N PHE A 152 -15.66 10.81 -6.37
CA PHE A 152 -16.82 10.53 -5.53
C PHE A 152 -18.05 11.32 -5.97
N ALA A 153 -17.93 12.64 -6.16
CA ALA A 153 -19.06 13.47 -6.60
C ALA A 153 -19.67 12.97 -7.91
N LEU A 154 -18.84 12.66 -8.92
CA LEU A 154 -19.31 12.13 -10.20
C LEU A 154 -20.01 10.77 -10.07
N LYS A 155 -19.45 9.85 -9.27
CA LYS A 155 -20.07 8.54 -9.05
C LYS A 155 -21.38 8.67 -8.29
N LEU A 156 -21.41 9.47 -7.23
CA LEU A 156 -22.62 9.70 -6.43
C LEU A 156 -23.71 10.39 -7.25
N ASP A 157 -23.35 11.33 -8.13
CA ASP A 157 -24.29 11.94 -9.07
C ASP A 157 -24.86 10.89 -10.04
N SER A 158 -24.00 10.00 -10.58
CA SER A 158 -24.44 8.92 -11.46
C SER A 158 -25.40 7.96 -10.75
N ILE A 159 -25.10 7.59 -9.50
CA ILE A 159 -25.96 6.71 -8.69
C ILE A 159 -27.29 7.39 -8.39
N ALA A 160 -27.27 8.67 -8.02
CA ALA A 160 -28.50 9.43 -7.77
C ALA A 160 -29.38 9.59 -9.03
N MET A 161 -28.82 9.46 -10.23
CA MET A 161 -29.56 9.50 -11.50
C MET A 161 -30.05 8.13 -11.99
N LEU A 162 -29.37 7.04 -11.61
CA LEU A 162 -29.59 5.70 -12.18
C LEU A 162 -30.19 4.70 -11.18
N SER A 163 -30.18 4.99 -9.88
CA SER A 163 -30.79 4.12 -8.86
C SER A 163 -32.29 4.38 -8.78
N ASP A 164 -33.07 3.30 -8.66
CA ASP A 164 -34.52 3.33 -8.45
C ASP A 164 -34.90 3.31 -6.96
N ASP A 165 -33.91 3.26 -6.05
CA ASP A 165 -34.14 3.17 -4.61
C ASP A 165 -34.34 4.55 -3.96
N ASP A 166 -35.51 4.71 -3.32
CA ASP A 166 -35.97 5.96 -2.70
C ASP A 166 -35.07 6.45 -1.54
N ASP A 167 -34.28 5.57 -0.91
CA ASP A 167 -33.34 5.93 0.15
C ASP A 167 -31.94 6.25 -0.38
N VAL A 168 -31.49 5.56 -1.43
CA VAL A 168 -30.17 5.75 -2.05
C VAL A 168 -30.08 7.09 -2.78
N VAL A 169 -31.09 7.43 -3.59
CA VAL A 169 -31.11 8.65 -4.42
C VAL A 169 -30.92 9.94 -3.59
N PRO A 170 -31.70 10.23 -2.54
CA PRO A 170 -31.56 11.47 -1.78
C PRO A 170 -30.22 11.55 -1.04
N LEU A 171 -29.72 10.42 -0.53
CA LEU A 171 -28.50 10.37 0.25
C LEU A 171 -27.26 10.51 -0.63
N ALA A 172 -27.22 9.82 -1.77
CA ALA A 172 -26.18 9.99 -2.78
C ALA A 172 -26.15 11.43 -3.33
N GLY A 173 -27.31 12.01 -3.66
CA GLY A 173 -27.41 13.38 -4.14
C GLY A 173 -26.99 14.43 -3.11
N ALA A 174 -27.32 14.23 -1.83
CA ALA A 174 -26.87 15.10 -0.75
C ALA A 174 -25.34 15.07 -0.56
N LEU A 175 -24.75 13.87 -0.59
CA LEU A 175 -23.30 13.69 -0.50
C LEU A 175 -22.57 14.28 -1.72
N ALA A 176 -23.08 14.06 -2.94
CA ALA A 176 -22.50 14.62 -4.16
C ALA A 176 -22.44 16.16 -4.11
N LYS A 177 -23.52 16.81 -3.68
CA LYS A 177 -23.60 18.27 -3.53
C LYS A 177 -22.61 18.82 -2.50
N ARG A 178 -22.35 18.08 -1.41
CA ARG A 178 -21.38 18.47 -0.37
C ARG A 178 -19.93 18.31 -0.81
N LEU A 179 -19.67 17.36 -1.72
CA LEU A 179 -18.33 17.05 -2.18
C LEU A 179 -17.85 17.93 -3.34
N ARG A 180 -18.78 18.52 -4.10
CA ARG A 180 -18.51 19.61 -5.05
C ARG A 180 -17.96 20.86 -4.36
#